data_AF-A0AAU6BU86-F1
#
_entry.id   AF-A0AAU6BU86-F1
#
_cell.length_a   1.000
_cell.length_b   1.000
_cell.length_c   1.000
_cell.angle_alpha   90.00
_cell.angle_beta   90.00
_cell.angle_gamma   90.00
#
_symmetry.space_group_name_H-M   'P 1'
#
loop_
_entity.id
_entity.type
_entity.pdbx_description
1 polymer ?
#
loop_
_entity_poly.entity_id
_entity_poly.type
_entity_poly.pdbx_seq_one_letter_code
_entity_poly.pdbx_strand_id
1 'polypeptide(L)'
;MSVNEVETTEARELLGRALEGVPVSPGGGTEAVFARARQVRMRRRAAVTGVVASVTAAGVAGGAGLLWGDGSKAVTAAQHPTRASEFKKLLPPGVGRLREVNLKHISDPDADWKRLDQALKNVKVLGRYDGTYAVYKGGGVGYITVQTLTDSRKNWQNPDPCSTYASALAMCTKVKLQTGDDIMALVNMHANHRDAGNTWGPELTAELYRNGYTILVNASTGFESKNQLGPRLKTPPLTMAQLRALVQLPQLMPKAKAPKD
;
A
#
# COMPACT_ATOMS: atom_id res chain seq x y z
N MET A 1 -8.61 -35.85 48.84
CA MET A 1 -7.23 -35.47 48.49
C MET A 1 -7.17 -35.36 46.98
N SER A 2 -6.95 -34.15 46.50
CA SER A 2 -7.24 -33.68 45.15
C SER A 2 -6.12 -34.00 44.15
N VAL A 3 -6.52 -34.37 42.94
CA VAL A 3 -5.68 -34.81 41.80
C VAL A 3 -4.86 -33.66 41.16
N ASN A 4 -4.90 -32.44 41.72
CA ASN A 4 -4.28 -31.24 41.13
C ASN A 4 -2.87 -30.90 41.65
N GLU A 5 -2.26 -31.71 42.51
CA GLU A 5 -0.96 -31.39 43.12
C GLU A 5 0.21 -32.21 42.55
N VAL A 6 -0.08 -33.23 41.74
CA VAL A 6 0.95 -34.15 41.20
C VAL A 6 1.56 -33.63 39.88
N GLU A 7 0.80 -32.96 39.02
CA GLU A 7 1.28 -32.51 37.70
C GLU A 7 2.27 -31.32 37.75
N THR A 8 2.20 -30.47 38.78
CA THR A 8 3.09 -29.29 38.88
C THR A 8 4.53 -29.63 39.28
N THR A 9 4.72 -30.79 39.89
CA THR A 9 6.02 -31.23 40.43
C THR A 9 6.84 -31.93 39.35
N GLU A 10 6.18 -32.74 38.50
CA GLU A 10 6.79 -33.42 37.35
C GLU A 10 7.27 -32.41 36.27
N ALA A 11 6.48 -31.36 35.99
CA ALA A 11 6.88 -30.33 35.03
C ALA A 11 8.09 -29.49 35.50
N ARG A 12 8.25 -29.31 36.81
CA ARG A 12 9.40 -28.60 37.40
C ARG A 12 10.67 -29.45 37.43
N GLU A 13 10.55 -30.77 37.64
CA GLU A 13 11.70 -31.68 37.52
C GLU A 13 12.19 -31.83 36.07
N LEU A 14 11.28 -31.84 35.09
CA LEU A 14 11.64 -31.91 33.68
C LEU A 14 12.34 -30.64 33.17
N LEU A 15 12.01 -29.46 33.73
CA LEU A 15 12.74 -28.22 33.47
C LEU A 15 14.10 -28.17 34.18
N GLY A 16 14.23 -28.83 35.34
CA GLY A 16 15.51 -28.95 36.06
C GLY A 16 16.52 -29.83 35.32
N ARG A 17 16.09 -30.95 34.72
CA ARG A 17 16.98 -31.88 33.99
C ARG A 17 17.40 -31.39 32.60
N ALA A 18 16.73 -30.40 32.02
CA ALA A 18 17.13 -29.81 30.74
C ALA A 18 18.23 -28.73 30.88
N LEU A 19 18.57 -28.33 32.10
CA LEU A 19 19.59 -27.32 32.40
C LEU A 19 20.91 -27.90 32.94
N GLU A 20 20.93 -29.19 33.32
CA GLU A 20 22.16 -29.89 33.70
C GLU A 20 22.91 -30.36 32.45
N GLY A 21 23.90 -29.58 32.02
CA GLY A 21 24.82 -29.98 30.96
C GLY A 21 25.35 -28.87 30.06
N VAL A 22 24.89 -27.62 30.24
CA VAL A 22 25.45 -26.49 29.49
C VAL A 22 26.64 -25.92 30.27
N PRO A 23 27.89 -26.02 29.79
CA PRO A 23 29.03 -25.42 30.46
C PRO A 23 28.89 -23.90 30.46
N VAL A 24 28.86 -23.32 31.67
CA VAL A 24 28.87 -21.87 31.86
C VAL A 24 30.31 -21.39 31.64
N SER A 25 30.57 -20.75 30.51
CA SER A 25 31.86 -20.14 30.24
C SER A 25 32.06 -18.92 31.16
N PRO A 26 33.17 -18.82 31.90
CA PRO A 26 33.40 -17.69 32.79
C PRO A 26 33.91 -16.49 31.98
N GLY A 27 33.01 -15.56 31.67
CA GLY A 27 33.33 -14.25 31.09
C GLY A 27 32.50 -13.94 29.84
N GLY A 28 31.54 -13.02 29.97
CA GLY A 28 30.70 -12.64 28.83
C GLY A 28 29.64 -11.61 29.14
N GLY A 29 30.05 -10.45 29.67
CA GLY A 29 29.19 -9.28 29.77
C GLY A 29 28.66 -8.85 28.39
N THR A 30 27.51 -8.19 28.40
CA THR A 30 26.68 -7.72 27.27
C THR A 30 27.39 -6.77 26.27
N GLU A 31 28.69 -6.55 26.42
CA GLU A 31 29.54 -5.74 25.54
C GLU A 31 30.16 -6.55 24.38
N ALA A 32 30.19 -7.89 24.45
CA ALA A 32 30.76 -8.72 23.39
C ALA A 32 29.86 -8.87 22.14
N VAL A 33 28.56 -8.56 22.24
CA VAL A 33 27.60 -8.64 21.12
C VAL A 33 27.62 -7.38 20.25
N PHE A 34 28.19 -6.26 20.74
CA PHE A 34 28.34 -5.02 19.96
C PHE A 34 29.73 -4.85 19.31
N ALA A 35 30.69 -5.75 19.55
CA ALA A 35 32.03 -5.65 18.98
C ALA A 35 32.15 -6.24 17.55
N ARG A 36 31.26 -7.13 17.12
CA ARG A 36 31.37 -7.83 15.81
C ARG A 36 30.69 -7.10 14.63
N ALA A 37 29.99 -6.00 14.87
CA ALA A 37 29.32 -5.22 13.81
C ALA A 37 30.18 -4.06 13.24
N ARG A 38 31.35 -3.76 13.83
CA ARG A 38 32.18 -2.61 13.41
C ARG A 38 33.25 -2.94 12.36
N GLN A 39 33.58 -4.23 12.17
CA GLN A 39 34.67 -4.66 11.29
C GLN A 39 34.30 -4.74 9.79
N VAL A 40 33.00 -4.80 9.45
CA VAL A 40 32.53 -4.84 8.04
C VAL A 40 32.49 -3.43 7.42
N ARG A 41 32.37 -2.37 8.24
CA ARG A 41 32.26 -0.98 7.76
C ARG A 41 33.61 -0.35 7.39
N MET A 42 34.73 -0.88 7.90
CA MET A 42 36.08 -0.34 7.63
C MET A 42 36.69 -0.85 6.32
N ARG A 43 36.25 -2.00 5.79
CA ARG A 43 36.83 -2.58 4.54
C ARG A 43 36.33 -1.96 3.23
N ARG A 44 35.30 -1.10 3.27
CA ARG A 44 34.74 -0.45 2.06
C ARG A 44 35.17 1.00 1.82
N ARG A 45 36.03 1.57 2.68
CA ARG A 45 36.54 2.96 2.50
C ARG A 45 38.02 3.07 2.13
N ALA A 46 38.70 1.95 1.86
CA ALA A 46 40.14 1.93 1.54
C ALA A 46 40.46 1.50 0.10
N ALA A 47 39.50 1.55 -0.83
CA ALA A 47 39.75 1.28 -2.24
C ALA A 47 38.88 2.22 -3.09
N VAL A 48 39.36 3.43 -3.34
CA VAL A 48 39.33 4.18 -4.61
C VAL A 48 40.02 5.52 -4.31
N THR A 49 41.34 5.53 -4.45
CA THR A 49 42.18 6.74 -4.58
C THR A 49 43.11 6.49 -5.78
N GLY A 50 43.17 7.45 -6.70
CA GLY A 50 43.91 7.39 -7.97
C GLY A 50 42.97 7.06 -9.14
N VAL A 51 42.80 7.87 -10.18
CA VAL A 51 43.80 8.60 -10.97
C VAL A 51 43.17 9.88 -11.59
N VAL A 52 44.00 10.90 -11.76
CA VAL A 52 43.74 12.23 -12.36
C VAL A 52 44.15 12.26 -13.84
N ALA A 53 43.48 13.14 -14.60
CA ALA A 53 43.78 13.69 -15.96
C ALA A 53 43.46 12.78 -17.17
N SER A 54 42.92 13.26 -18.30
CA SER A 54 43.08 14.57 -18.97
C SER A 54 41.92 14.89 -19.94
N VAL A 55 41.84 16.17 -20.31
CA VAL A 55 40.84 16.86 -21.16
C VAL A 55 41.12 16.66 -22.65
N THR A 56 40.10 16.54 -23.49
CA THR A 56 40.03 17.18 -24.82
C THR A 56 38.58 17.42 -25.25
N ALA A 57 38.35 18.58 -25.86
CA ALA A 57 37.07 19.13 -26.28
C ALA A 57 36.89 19.04 -27.79
N ALA A 58 35.65 18.81 -28.25
CA ALA A 58 35.01 19.23 -29.53
C ALA A 58 33.69 18.43 -29.67
N GLY A 59 32.51 18.93 -30.01
CA GLY A 59 32.00 20.26 -30.35
C GLY A 59 30.47 20.15 -30.58
N VAL A 60 29.74 21.17 -30.12
CA VAL A 60 28.46 21.74 -30.58
C VAL A 60 27.36 20.83 -31.19
N ALA A 61 26.23 20.65 -30.47
CA ALA A 61 24.90 21.13 -30.90
C ALA A 61 23.77 20.73 -29.92
N GLY A 62 23.14 21.73 -29.28
CA GLY A 62 21.70 21.74 -28.96
C GLY A 62 21.20 21.15 -27.64
N GLY A 63 20.95 22.01 -26.64
CA GLY A 63 19.89 21.80 -25.63
C GLY A 63 20.31 21.81 -24.16
N ALA A 64 20.21 22.97 -23.50
CA ALA A 64 20.20 23.10 -22.04
C ALA A 64 18.85 22.56 -21.47
N GLY A 65 18.76 21.86 -20.34
CA GLY A 65 19.80 21.59 -19.34
C GLY A 65 19.51 20.35 -18.47
N LEU A 66 20.62 19.70 -18.11
CA LEU A 66 20.82 18.91 -16.90
C LEU A 66 20.60 19.82 -15.66
N LEU A 67 20.18 19.33 -14.49
CA LEU A 67 21.03 18.62 -13.53
C LEU A 67 20.14 17.88 -12.50
N TRP A 68 20.28 16.54 -12.40
CA TRP A 68 20.39 15.76 -11.15
C TRP A 68 20.59 14.26 -11.48
N GLY A 69 21.78 13.75 -11.13
CA GLY A 69 22.08 12.42 -10.60
C GLY A 69 21.50 11.16 -11.26
N ASP A 70 22.43 10.37 -11.81
CA ASP A 70 22.35 8.98 -12.29
C ASP A 70 21.28 8.05 -11.70
N GLY A 71 20.61 7.31 -12.60
CA GLY A 71 19.99 6.02 -12.28
C GLY A 71 18.57 5.78 -12.80
N SER A 72 17.94 6.73 -13.49
CA SER A 72 16.60 6.51 -14.05
C SER A 72 16.69 5.97 -15.47
N LYS A 73 16.42 4.67 -15.65
CA LYS A 73 16.03 4.13 -16.96
C LYS A 73 14.86 4.97 -17.46
N ALA A 74 15.13 5.82 -18.43
CA ALA A 74 14.12 6.59 -19.15
C ALA A 74 13.26 5.57 -19.92
N VAL A 75 12.15 5.16 -19.32
CA VAL A 75 11.07 4.54 -20.08
C VAL A 75 10.56 5.61 -21.01
N THR A 76 10.84 5.44 -22.30
CA THR A 76 10.23 6.21 -23.40
C THR A 76 8.72 6.21 -23.19
N ALA A 77 8.20 7.34 -22.70
CA ALA A 77 6.78 7.57 -22.57
C ALA A 77 6.22 7.76 -23.98
N ALA A 78 5.69 6.67 -24.56
CA ALA A 78 4.84 6.77 -25.72
C ALA A 78 3.68 7.74 -25.40
N GLN A 79 3.44 8.70 -26.29
CA GLN A 79 2.37 9.71 -26.23
C GLN A 79 0.98 9.09 -26.45
N HIS A 80 0.63 8.09 -25.65
CA HIS A 80 -0.75 7.65 -25.44
C HIS A 80 -1.14 8.00 -24.00
N PRO A 81 -2.33 8.58 -23.75
CA PRO A 81 -2.76 8.85 -22.40
C PRO A 81 -2.86 7.53 -21.64
N THR A 82 -2.04 7.37 -20.60
CA THR A 82 -2.12 6.24 -19.68
C THR A 82 -3.42 6.32 -18.88
N ARG A 83 -3.93 5.19 -18.38
CA ARG A 83 -5.11 5.15 -17.47
C ARG A 83 -4.97 6.16 -16.33
N ALA A 84 -3.78 6.29 -15.74
CA ALA A 84 -3.47 7.30 -14.72
C ALA A 84 -3.68 8.75 -15.20
N SER A 85 -3.29 9.07 -16.44
CA SER A 85 -3.48 10.41 -17.01
C SER A 85 -4.95 10.74 -17.26
N GLU A 86 -5.75 9.74 -17.63
CA GLU A 86 -7.21 9.89 -17.80
C GLU A 86 -7.91 9.99 -16.45
N PHE A 87 -7.57 9.12 -15.50
CA PHE A 87 -8.13 9.14 -14.15
C PHE A 87 -7.85 10.48 -13.46
N LYS A 88 -6.66 11.05 -13.64
CA LYS A 88 -6.30 12.37 -13.11
C LYS A 88 -7.27 13.48 -13.55
N LYS A 89 -7.90 13.38 -14.73
CA LYS A 89 -8.90 14.35 -15.22
C LYS A 89 -10.20 14.32 -14.41
N LEU A 90 -10.49 13.22 -13.71
CA LEU A 90 -11.65 13.08 -12.83
C LEU A 90 -11.38 13.62 -11.41
N LEU A 91 -10.11 13.87 -11.08
CA LEU A 91 -9.71 14.29 -9.75
C LEU A 91 -9.77 15.81 -9.59
N PRO A 92 -10.05 16.29 -8.37
CA PRO A 92 -9.96 17.72 -8.06
C PRO A 92 -8.58 18.32 -8.40
N PRO A 93 -8.50 19.63 -8.66
CA PRO A 93 -7.21 20.29 -8.81
C PRO A 93 -6.38 20.17 -7.52
N GLY A 94 -5.05 20.09 -7.68
CA GLY A 94 -4.13 20.08 -6.54
C GLY A 94 -3.92 18.73 -5.83
N VAL A 95 -4.43 17.62 -6.38
CA VAL A 95 -4.17 16.26 -5.84
C VAL A 95 -2.70 15.86 -5.98
N GLY A 96 -2.00 16.37 -7.01
CA GLY A 96 -0.59 16.12 -7.25
C GLY A 96 -0.35 15.34 -8.54
N ARG A 97 0.82 14.70 -8.65
CA ARG A 97 1.18 13.85 -9.79
C ARG A 97 0.74 12.41 -9.52
N LEU A 98 0.07 11.79 -10.49
CA LEU A 98 -0.37 10.40 -10.40
C LEU A 98 0.54 9.47 -11.20
N ARG A 99 0.79 8.28 -10.64
CA ARG A 99 1.42 7.16 -11.35
C ARG A 99 0.68 5.88 -10.97
N GLU A 100 0.24 5.10 -11.95
CA GLU A 100 -0.31 3.77 -11.70
C GLU A 100 0.79 2.84 -11.19
N VAL A 101 0.49 2.05 -10.17
CA VAL A 101 1.41 1.14 -9.50
C VAL A 101 0.70 -0.14 -9.10
N ASN A 102 1.45 -1.23 -8.98
CA ASN A 102 0.97 -2.42 -8.28
C ASN A 102 1.28 -2.24 -6.79
N LEU A 103 0.30 -1.74 -6.01
CA LEU A 103 0.50 -1.46 -4.58
C LEU A 103 0.90 -2.71 -3.82
N LYS A 104 0.33 -3.86 -4.18
CA LYS A 104 0.61 -5.13 -3.56
C LYS A 104 2.10 -5.49 -3.66
N HIS A 105 2.73 -5.31 -4.83
CA HIS A 105 4.19 -5.50 -5.00
C HIS A 105 5.03 -4.58 -4.11
N ILE A 106 4.51 -3.40 -3.77
CA ILE A 106 5.23 -2.40 -2.97
C ILE A 106 5.04 -2.68 -1.47
N SER A 107 3.82 -3.08 -1.07
CA SER A 107 3.47 -3.34 0.32
C SER A 107 3.93 -4.71 0.80
N ASP A 108 4.00 -5.72 -0.08
CA ASP A 108 4.32 -7.09 0.32
C ASP A 108 5.43 -7.71 -0.55
N PRO A 109 6.67 -7.19 -0.47
CA PRO A 109 7.74 -7.63 -1.37
C PRO A 109 8.07 -9.12 -1.27
N ASP A 110 7.75 -9.76 -0.15
CA ASP A 110 8.09 -11.14 0.14
C ASP A 110 6.99 -12.13 -0.34
N ALA A 111 5.86 -11.62 -0.84
CA ALA A 111 4.81 -12.45 -1.40
C ALA A 111 5.27 -13.22 -2.65
N ASP A 112 4.70 -14.43 -2.84
CA ASP A 112 4.88 -15.22 -4.06
C ASP A 112 4.09 -14.61 -5.24
N TRP A 113 4.67 -13.56 -5.82
CA TRP A 113 4.06 -12.81 -6.92
C TRP A 113 3.82 -13.65 -8.16
N LYS A 114 4.60 -14.70 -8.40
CA LYS A 114 4.36 -15.59 -9.56
C LYS A 114 3.03 -16.31 -9.41
N ARG A 115 2.73 -16.83 -8.21
CA ARG A 115 1.46 -17.49 -7.91
C ARG A 115 0.30 -16.50 -7.93
N LEU A 116 0.48 -15.30 -7.38
CA LEU A 116 -0.56 -14.26 -7.36
C LEU A 116 -0.86 -13.72 -8.76
N ASP A 117 0.16 -13.41 -9.57
CA ASP A 117 -0.02 -12.98 -10.96
C ASP A 117 -0.77 -14.05 -11.76
N GLN A 118 -0.45 -15.32 -11.55
CA GLN A 118 -1.17 -16.42 -12.21
C GLN A 118 -2.65 -16.46 -11.79
N ALA A 119 -2.96 -16.21 -10.53
CA ALA A 119 -4.34 -16.11 -10.05
C ALA A 119 -5.06 -14.85 -10.59
N LEU A 120 -4.34 -13.75 -10.78
CA LEU A 120 -4.87 -12.47 -11.26
C LEU A 120 -5.10 -12.43 -12.77
N LYS A 121 -4.41 -13.28 -13.57
CA LYS A 121 -4.59 -13.35 -15.04
C LYS A 121 -6.04 -13.56 -15.49
N ASN A 122 -6.85 -14.22 -14.66
CA ASN A 122 -8.25 -14.52 -14.95
C ASN A 122 -9.24 -13.57 -14.26
N VAL A 123 -8.74 -12.60 -13.47
CA VAL A 123 -9.61 -11.63 -12.81
C VAL A 123 -10.07 -10.62 -13.84
N LYS A 124 -11.37 -10.62 -14.11
CA LYS A 124 -11.99 -9.66 -15.01
C LYS A 124 -11.96 -8.27 -14.38
N VAL A 125 -11.21 -7.35 -14.99
CA VAL A 125 -11.28 -5.92 -14.67
C VAL A 125 -12.66 -5.40 -15.08
N LEU A 126 -13.39 -4.78 -14.15
CA LEU A 126 -14.78 -4.37 -14.35
C LEU A 126 -14.89 -2.86 -14.64
N GLY A 127 -14.14 -2.05 -13.90
CA GLY A 127 -14.09 -0.60 -14.06
C GLY A 127 -12.94 -0.16 -14.96
N ARG A 128 -13.15 0.90 -15.75
CA ARG A 128 -12.11 1.51 -16.61
C ARG A 128 -10.88 1.96 -15.81
N TYR A 129 -11.12 2.42 -14.58
CA TYR A 129 -10.11 3.01 -13.70
C TYR A 129 -9.72 2.11 -12.53
N ASP A 130 -10.14 0.84 -12.53
CA ASP A 130 -9.74 -0.12 -11.51
C ASP A 130 -8.21 -0.24 -11.47
N GLY A 131 -7.64 -0.10 -10.26
CA GLY A 131 -6.21 -0.08 -10.05
C GLY A 131 -5.79 0.76 -8.85
N THR A 132 -4.48 0.88 -8.65
CA THR A 132 -3.90 1.73 -7.61
C THR A 132 -2.98 2.78 -8.21
N TYR A 133 -3.10 4.01 -7.71
CA TYR A 133 -2.38 5.18 -8.19
C TYR A 133 -1.59 5.79 -7.03
N ALA A 134 -0.26 5.81 -7.15
CA ALA A 134 0.61 6.59 -6.29
C ALA A 134 0.42 8.08 -6.58
N VAL A 135 0.19 8.86 -5.52
CA VAL A 135 0.00 10.32 -5.57
C VAL A 135 1.20 11.00 -4.93
N TYR A 136 1.95 11.75 -5.73
CA TYR A 136 3.10 12.53 -5.29
C TYR A 136 2.69 13.97 -5.03
N LYS A 137 2.83 14.44 -3.79
CA LYS A 137 2.47 15.81 -3.39
C LYS A 137 3.33 16.27 -2.20
N GLY A 138 3.93 17.46 -2.33
CA GLY A 138 4.70 18.07 -1.23
C GLY A 138 5.84 17.21 -0.69
N GLY A 139 6.49 16.41 -1.54
CA GLY A 139 7.58 15.50 -1.15
C GLY A 139 7.12 14.16 -0.54
N GLY A 140 5.83 13.96 -0.30
CA GLY A 140 5.28 12.69 0.17
C GLY A 140 4.57 11.90 -0.93
N VAL A 141 4.27 10.63 -0.60
CA VAL A 141 3.57 9.67 -1.45
C VAL A 141 2.41 9.07 -0.67
N GLY A 142 1.21 9.23 -1.23
CA GLY A 142 0.01 8.52 -0.79
C GLY A 142 -0.55 7.70 -1.94
N TYR A 143 -1.72 7.09 -1.73
CA TYR A 143 -2.32 6.22 -2.73
C TYR A 143 -3.81 6.51 -2.89
N ILE A 144 -4.29 6.37 -4.13
CA ILE A 144 -5.72 6.25 -4.43
C ILE A 144 -5.92 4.88 -5.05
N THR A 145 -6.82 4.08 -4.49
CA THR A 145 -7.20 2.78 -5.03
C THR A 145 -8.65 2.85 -5.49
N VAL A 146 -8.92 2.38 -6.70
CA VAL A 146 -10.27 2.25 -7.26
C VAL A 146 -10.50 0.77 -7.52
N GLN A 147 -11.61 0.25 -7.03
CA GLN A 147 -12.03 -1.13 -7.26
C GLN A 147 -13.51 -1.17 -7.60
N THR A 148 -13.82 -1.93 -8.64
CA THR A 148 -15.19 -2.23 -9.03
C THR A 148 -15.43 -3.71 -8.88
N LEU A 149 -16.48 -4.07 -8.16
CA LEU A 149 -16.86 -5.45 -7.88
C LEU A 149 -18.27 -5.69 -8.43
N THR A 150 -18.51 -6.85 -9.04
CA THR A 150 -19.88 -7.34 -9.23
C THR A 150 -20.41 -7.76 -7.88
N ASP A 151 -21.57 -7.26 -7.48
CA ASP A 151 -22.26 -7.80 -6.34
C ASP A 151 -22.92 -9.12 -6.78
N SER A 152 -22.21 -10.24 -6.60
CA SER A 152 -22.71 -11.58 -6.95
C SER A 152 -23.80 -12.08 -6.01
N ARG A 153 -24.17 -11.28 -5.00
CA ARG A 153 -24.96 -11.74 -3.87
C ARG A 153 -26.43 -11.48 -4.15
N LYS A 154 -27.06 -12.42 -4.88
CA LYS A 154 -28.52 -12.51 -5.09
C LYS A 154 -29.35 -12.47 -3.78
N ASN A 155 -28.72 -12.69 -2.62
CA ASN A 155 -29.35 -12.71 -1.30
C ASN A 155 -28.77 -11.66 -0.33
N TRP A 156 -28.08 -10.62 -0.80
CA TRP A 156 -27.61 -9.52 0.05
C TRP A 156 -28.82 -8.69 0.47
N GLN A 157 -29.53 -9.14 1.51
CA GLN A 157 -30.53 -8.33 2.23
C GLN A 157 -29.78 -7.21 2.97
N ASN A 158 -29.32 -6.23 2.21
CA ASN A 158 -28.81 -4.92 2.64
C ASN A 158 -28.09 -4.92 4.01
N PRO A 159 -27.06 -5.76 4.24
CA PRO A 159 -26.26 -5.64 5.45
C PRO A 159 -25.66 -4.24 5.43
N ASP A 160 -25.72 -3.62 6.60
CA ASP A 160 -25.20 -2.29 6.81
C ASP A 160 -23.76 -2.21 6.27
N PRO A 161 -23.47 -1.35 5.26
CA PRO A 161 -22.14 -1.26 4.68
C PRO A 161 -21.10 -0.77 5.69
N CYS A 162 -21.53 -0.26 6.85
CA CYS A 162 -20.67 0.08 7.97
C CYS A 162 -20.34 -1.08 8.90
N SER A 163 -21.06 -2.21 8.83
CA SER A 163 -20.87 -3.35 9.74
C SER A 163 -19.46 -3.96 9.65
N THR A 164 -18.84 -3.95 8.47
CA THR A 164 -17.47 -4.42 8.23
C THR A 164 -16.39 -3.49 8.78
N TYR A 165 -16.74 -2.24 9.09
CA TYR A 165 -15.81 -1.21 9.59
C TYR A 165 -16.02 -0.90 11.07
N ALA A 166 -16.79 -1.71 11.80
CA ALA A 166 -17.04 -1.57 13.22
C ALA A 166 -15.74 -1.85 14.03
N SER A 167 -14.86 -0.87 14.10
CA SER A 167 -13.63 -0.88 14.88
C SER A 167 -13.37 0.49 15.47
N ALA A 168 -12.65 0.57 16.59
CA ALA A 168 -12.29 1.85 17.21
C ALA A 168 -11.44 2.77 16.31
N LEU A 169 -10.83 2.23 15.25
CA LEU A 169 -9.96 2.95 14.32
C LEU A 169 -10.72 3.62 13.17
N ALA A 170 -11.99 3.23 12.96
CA ALA A 170 -12.76 3.63 11.80
C ALA A 170 -14.09 4.27 12.21
N MET A 171 -14.38 5.45 11.65
CA MET A 171 -15.72 6.03 11.69
C MET A 171 -16.40 5.75 10.36
N CYS A 172 -17.54 5.06 10.37
CA CYS A 172 -18.33 4.83 9.17
C CYS A 172 -19.65 5.58 9.22
N THR A 173 -20.00 6.24 8.12
CA THR A 173 -21.29 6.92 7.94
C THR A 173 -21.99 6.33 6.74
N LYS A 174 -23.18 5.77 6.97
CA LYS A 174 -24.09 5.35 5.91
C LYS A 174 -24.83 6.57 5.35
N VAL A 175 -24.84 6.70 4.03
CA VAL A 175 -25.51 7.77 3.30
C VAL A 175 -26.47 7.13 2.31
N LYS A 176 -27.76 7.43 2.46
CA LYS A 176 -28.74 7.15 1.41
C LYS A 176 -28.63 8.21 0.33
N LEU A 177 -28.54 7.81 -0.93
CA LEU A 177 -28.60 8.75 -2.05
C LEU A 177 -30.06 9.01 -2.44
N GLN A 178 -30.33 10.17 -3.04
CA GLN A 178 -31.69 10.60 -3.39
C GLN A 178 -32.36 9.74 -4.49
N THR A 179 -31.58 8.90 -5.18
CA THR A 179 -32.02 8.10 -6.32
C THR A 179 -32.05 6.61 -5.98
N GLY A 180 -33.25 6.04 -5.82
CA GLY A 180 -33.46 4.60 -5.73
C GLY A 180 -32.85 3.91 -4.50
N ASP A 181 -32.44 2.66 -4.67
CA ASP A 181 -31.84 1.79 -3.65
C ASP A 181 -30.32 1.98 -3.50
N ASP A 182 -29.77 3.07 -4.04
CA ASP A 182 -28.35 3.36 -3.96
C ASP A 182 -27.92 3.66 -2.52
N ILE A 183 -26.89 2.96 -2.06
CA ILE A 183 -26.36 3.10 -0.71
C ILE A 183 -24.88 3.42 -0.80
N MET A 184 -24.45 4.37 0.01
CA MET A 184 -23.05 4.72 0.14
C MET A 184 -22.58 4.57 1.58
N ALA A 185 -21.36 4.08 1.77
CA ALA A 185 -20.62 4.19 3.02
C ALA A 185 -19.44 5.14 2.84
N LEU A 186 -19.26 6.02 3.82
CA LEU A 186 -18.11 6.90 3.96
C LEU A 186 -17.35 6.47 5.21
N VAL A 187 -16.12 6.00 5.04
CA VAL A 187 -15.29 5.47 6.11
C VAL A 187 -14.07 6.34 6.30
N ASN A 188 -13.82 6.74 7.54
CA ASN A 188 -12.62 7.46 7.96
C ASN A 188 -11.81 6.57 8.91
N MET A 189 -10.76 5.95 8.38
CA MET A 189 -9.73 5.29 9.18
C MET A 189 -8.73 6.36 9.64
N HIS A 190 -8.99 6.95 10.81
CA HIS A 190 -8.30 8.17 11.25
C HIS A 190 -6.96 7.90 11.94
N ALA A 191 -6.69 6.65 12.30
CA ALA A 191 -5.50 6.23 13.03
C ALA A 191 -4.61 5.33 12.19
N ASN A 192 -3.32 5.29 12.55
CA ASN A 192 -2.40 4.32 11.96
C ASN A 192 -2.84 2.89 12.32
N HIS A 193 -2.66 1.96 11.40
CA HIS A 193 -2.93 0.54 11.63
C HIS A 193 -1.85 -0.34 11.00
N ARG A 194 -1.71 -1.56 11.50
CA ARG A 194 -0.77 -2.53 10.95
C ARG A 194 -1.48 -3.50 10.03
N ASP A 195 -0.92 -3.72 8.85
CA ASP A 195 -1.38 -4.74 7.90
C ASP A 195 -0.21 -5.23 7.04
N ALA A 196 -0.13 -6.54 6.84
CA ALA A 196 0.94 -7.22 6.09
C ALA A 196 2.37 -6.73 6.44
N GLY A 197 2.65 -6.52 7.73
CA GLY A 197 3.95 -6.05 8.21
C GLY A 197 4.24 -4.55 7.98
N ASN A 198 3.32 -3.81 7.36
CA ASN A 198 3.43 -2.37 7.15
C ASN A 198 2.65 -1.59 8.22
N THR A 199 3.06 -0.34 8.43
CA THR A 199 2.26 0.62 9.21
C THR A 199 1.59 1.59 8.25
N TRP A 200 0.30 1.39 8.03
CA TRP A 200 -0.55 2.26 7.21
C TRP A 200 -0.92 3.52 7.98
N GLY A 201 -0.92 4.65 7.30
CA GLY A 201 -1.40 5.91 7.84
C GLY A 201 -2.91 6.06 7.73
N PRO A 202 -3.45 7.24 8.09
CA PRO A 202 -4.87 7.52 7.94
C PRO A 202 -5.36 7.38 6.50
N GLU A 203 -6.60 6.93 6.35
CA GLU A 203 -7.25 6.65 5.07
C GLU A 203 -8.72 7.04 5.07
N LEU A 204 -9.21 7.46 3.90
CA LEU A 204 -10.62 7.73 3.67
C LEU A 204 -11.13 6.82 2.57
N THR A 205 -12.28 6.19 2.77
CA THR A 205 -12.91 5.31 1.79
C THR A 205 -14.33 5.78 1.50
N ALA A 206 -14.70 5.78 0.23
CA ALA A 206 -16.08 5.88 -0.20
C ALA A 206 -16.45 4.61 -0.97
N GLU A 207 -17.53 3.98 -0.55
CA GLU A 207 -18.06 2.74 -1.13
C GLU A 207 -19.49 3.00 -1.60
N LEU A 208 -19.76 2.82 -2.89
CA LEU A 208 -21.07 3.03 -3.51
C LEU A 208 -21.62 1.73 -4.07
N TYR A 209 -22.83 1.38 -3.66
CA TYR A 209 -23.61 0.28 -4.17
C TYR A 209 -24.64 0.83 -5.17
N ARG A 210 -24.55 0.41 -6.43
CA ARG A 210 -25.42 0.86 -7.51
C ARG A 210 -25.51 -0.19 -8.62
N ASN A 211 -26.73 -0.51 -9.07
CA ASN A 211 -26.98 -1.38 -10.23
C ASN A 211 -26.28 -2.77 -10.16
N GLY A 212 -26.21 -3.38 -8.99
CA GLY A 212 -25.54 -4.68 -8.80
C GLY A 212 -24.01 -4.61 -8.85
N TYR A 213 -23.43 -3.41 -8.72
CA TYR A 213 -22.00 -3.19 -8.58
C TYR A 213 -21.70 -2.47 -7.28
N THR A 214 -20.52 -2.77 -6.74
CA THR A 214 -19.90 -2.00 -5.65
C THR A 214 -18.68 -1.29 -6.20
N ILE A 215 -18.61 0.02 -5.99
CA ILE A 215 -17.45 0.85 -6.35
C ILE A 215 -16.81 1.36 -5.08
N LEU A 216 -15.57 0.97 -4.86
CA LEU A 216 -14.77 1.36 -3.71
C LEU A 216 -13.66 2.30 -4.20
N VAL A 217 -13.58 3.47 -3.58
CA VAL A 217 -12.47 4.40 -3.74
C VAL A 217 -11.85 4.66 -2.37
N ASN A 218 -10.59 4.26 -2.19
CA ASN A 218 -9.81 4.51 -0.99
C ASN A 218 -8.71 5.54 -1.29
N ALA A 219 -8.52 6.49 -0.39
CA ALA A 219 -7.46 7.49 -0.43
C ALA A 219 -6.64 7.39 0.86
N SER A 220 -5.41 6.89 0.73
CA SER A 220 -4.50 6.63 1.84
C SER A 220 -3.37 7.66 1.87
N THR A 221 -2.96 8.05 3.07
CA THR A 221 -1.71 8.81 3.30
C THR A 221 -0.45 8.02 2.92
N GLY A 222 -0.57 6.71 2.69
CA GLY A 222 0.53 5.80 2.44
C GLY A 222 0.89 4.99 3.68
N PHE A 223 1.98 4.23 3.55
CA PHE A 223 2.44 3.32 4.58
C PHE A 223 3.95 3.41 4.75
N GLU A 224 4.43 2.97 5.90
CA GLU A 224 5.85 2.83 6.17
C GLU A 224 6.30 1.41 5.86
N SER A 225 7.28 1.29 4.94
CA SER A 225 7.93 0.03 4.60
C SER A 225 9.34 0.23 4.05
N LYS A 226 10.11 -0.85 3.94
CA LYS A 226 11.44 -0.85 3.29
C LYS A 226 11.38 -0.47 1.80
N ASN A 227 10.23 -0.68 1.14
CA ASN A 227 10.05 -0.44 -0.30
C ASN A 227 9.12 0.74 -0.60
N GLN A 228 8.85 1.58 0.40
CA GLN A 228 8.02 2.77 0.21
C GLN A 228 8.60 3.68 -0.88
N LEU A 229 7.74 4.25 -1.73
CA LEU A 229 8.14 5.12 -2.84
C LEU A 229 8.59 6.52 -2.39
N GLY A 230 8.45 6.82 -1.10
CA GLY A 230 8.80 8.08 -0.46
C GLY A 230 8.16 8.17 0.93
N PRO A 231 8.36 9.29 1.66
CA PRO A 231 7.66 9.54 2.91
C PRO A 231 6.15 9.55 2.71
N ARG A 232 5.37 9.17 3.74
CA ARG A 232 3.90 9.27 3.71
C ARG A 232 3.44 10.73 3.55
N LEU A 233 2.27 10.92 2.95
CA LEU A 233 1.59 12.22 2.99
C LEU A 233 1.14 12.54 4.41
N LYS A 234 1.12 13.84 4.75
CA LYS A 234 0.59 14.31 6.05
C LYS A 234 -0.93 14.14 6.17
N THR A 235 -1.64 14.22 5.03
CA THR A 235 -3.09 14.09 4.94
C THR A 235 -3.44 13.24 3.71
N PRO A 236 -4.58 12.53 3.72
CA PRO A 236 -5.05 11.81 2.54
C PRO A 236 -5.08 12.71 1.29
N PRO A 237 -4.83 12.15 0.09
CA PRO A 237 -4.75 12.93 -1.15
C PRO A 237 -6.10 13.51 -1.60
N LEU A 238 -7.20 13.02 -1.05
CA LEU A 238 -8.57 13.51 -1.25
C LEU A 238 -9.24 13.75 0.10
N THR A 239 -10.12 14.73 0.16
CA THR A 239 -11.03 14.93 1.30
C THR A 239 -12.24 13.99 1.21
N MET A 240 -12.96 13.81 2.32
CA MET A 240 -14.18 12.99 2.33
C MET A 240 -15.24 13.51 1.34
N ALA A 241 -15.39 14.84 1.22
CA ALA A 241 -16.30 15.46 0.26
C ALA A 241 -15.90 15.17 -1.19
N GLN A 242 -14.59 15.23 -1.49
CA GLN A 242 -14.07 14.92 -2.82
C GLN A 242 -14.23 13.43 -3.17
N LEU A 243 -14.01 12.52 -2.21
CA LEU A 243 -14.26 11.09 -2.39
C LEU A 243 -15.73 10.79 -2.66
N ARG A 244 -16.63 11.41 -1.88
CA ARG A 244 -18.08 11.30 -2.08
C ARG A 244 -18.48 11.75 -3.48
N ALA A 245 -17.91 12.85 -3.98
CA ALA A 245 -18.20 13.32 -5.34
C ALA A 245 -17.62 12.36 -6.40
N LEU A 246 -16.38 11.92 -6.21
CA LEU A 246 -15.66 11.05 -7.14
C LEU A 246 -16.36 9.71 -7.34
N VAL A 247 -16.76 9.02 -6.26
CA VAL A 247 -17.39 7.68 -6.34
C VAL A 247 -18.73 7.70 -7.09
N GLN A 248 -19.39 8.86 -7.15
CA GLN A 248 -20.67 9.02 -7.85
C GLN A 248 -20.52 9.32 -9.34
N LEU A 249 -19.31 9.56 -9.83
CA LEU A 249 -19.06 9.86 -11.23
C LEU A 249 -19.45 8.66 -12.11
N PRO A 250 -20.32 8.85 -13.13
CA PRO A 250 -20.72 7.77 -14.03
C PRO A 250 -19.54 7.10 -14.74
N GLN A 251 -18.44 7.82 -14.92
CA GLN A 251 -17.21 7.31 -15.56
C GLN A 251 -16.52 6.21 -14.75
N LEU A 252 -16.80 6.07 -13.46
CA LEU A 252 -16.29 4.97 -12.64
C LEU A 252 -17.13 3.69 -12.77
N MET A 253 -18.39 3.81 -13.20
CA MET A 253 -19.27 2.65 -13.33
C MET A 253 -18.86 1.77 -14.51
N PRO A 254 -19.01 0.43 -14.40
CA PRO A 254 -18.95 -0.43 -15.56
C PRO A 254 -19.98 0.01 -16.58
N LYS A 255 -19.63 -0.09 -17.87
CA LYS A 255 -20.64 0.05 -18.92
C LYS A 255 -21.70 -1.02 -18.69
N ALA A 256 -22.96 -0.61 -18.63
CA ALA A 256 -24.08 -1.54 -18.49
C ALA A 256 -23.94 -2.65 -19.54
N LYS A 257 -24.10 -3.91 -19.14
CA LYS A 257 -24.31 -4.97 -20.11
C LYS A 257 -25.60 -4.63 -20.85
N ALA A 258 -25.56 -4.61 -22.18
CA ALA A 258 -26.79 -4.62 -22.96
C ALA A 258 -27.67 -5.78 -22.48
N PRO A 259 -29.00 -5.61 -22.36
CA PRO A 259 -29.88 -6.73 -22.07
C PRO A 259 -29.60 -7.84 -23.09
N LYS A 260 -29.47 -9.07 -22.58
CA LYS A 260 -29.50 -10.24 -23.46
C LYS A 260 -30.98 -10.46 -23.76
N ASP A 261 -31.37 -10.16 -24.98
CA ASP A 261 -32.65 -10.59 -25.56
C ASP A 261 -32.72 -12.12 -25.61
#